data_AF-A0A3M1H5D0-F1
#
_entry.id   AF-A0A3M1H5D0-F1
#
_cell.length_a   1.000
_cell.length_b   1.000
_cell.length_c   1.000
_cell.angle_alpha   90.00
_cell.angle_beta   90.00
_cell.angle_gamma   90.00
#
_symmetry.space_group_name_H-M   'P 1'
#
loop_
_entity.id
_entity.type
_entity.pdbx_description
1 polymer ?
#
loop_
_entity_poly.entity_id
_entity_poly.type
_entity_poly.pdbx_seq_one_letter_code
_entity_poly.pdbx_strand_id
1 'polypeptide(L)'
;MGSYRQQFGAALLGALLLLAAPAAVRAASFVPVDYLDPLDSYGYALTISHDGQVVGIASGTNPTSAQVAGYWTAGSSHALAGLAGWVEFRPHGANADGSVLVGEGQESSDHAVVWRWDAVSGSYQITDLGPADRAYGVSGDGSIVVGNATGNSSQPGTRYEAGLRHDLLPLGGDAAAGAYDIDAAGALAVGWSLAGSTKRPVRWDGTNNWTVSALAELRPGAGGMARGVAPNGAWIAGESGGQAVVWDSAGNLIDLGIDGYASAIASNGVAVGHTGGATAGFSGAFVWDATNGVRSLWQLLVDAGVSTSQPFVDFATDISADGTRIVGYGRNAANNVQGWVVTLDGAGSGSLAVPEPRAGAVAALAALLVLRSCAGFAAARD
;
A
#
# COMPACT_ATOMS: atom_id res chain seq x y z
N MET A 1 -6.67 78.56 34.23
CA MET A 1 -7.91 78.48 33.43
C MET A 1 -7.51 78.06 32.02
N GLY A 2 -8.16 77.03 31.47
CA GLY A 2 -7.83 76.35 30.21
C GLY A 2 -7.50 74.88 30.50
N SER A 3 -8.45 73.93 30.60
CA SER A 3 -9.27 73.31 29.52
C SER A 3 -8.35 72.55 28.53
N TYR A 4 -8.48 71.27 28.15
CA TYR A 4 -9.62 70.39 27.88
C TYR A 4 -9.16 68.89 27.87
N ARG A 5 -10.00 68.01 28.45
CA ARG A 5 -10.39 66.62 28.08
C ARG A 5 -9.46 65.59 27.39
N GLN A 6 -9.40 64.40 28.04
CA GLN A 6 -9.78 63.03 27.56
C GLN A 6 -8.89 62.37 26.47
N GLN A 7 -8.73 61.05 26.32
CA GLN A 7 -9.56 59.87 26.60
C GLN A 7 -8.73 58.57 26.41
N PHE A 8 -9.34 57.43 26.76
CA PHE A 8 -8.89 56.04 26.68
C PHE A 8 -8.42 55.56 25.28
N GLY A 9 -7.58 54.51 25.27
CA GLY A 9 -7.35 53.64 24.11
C GLY A 9 -6.88 52.25 24.53
N ALA A 10 -7.78 51.27 24.56
CA ALA A 10 -7.48 49.86 24.71
C ALA A 10 -6.94 49.29 23.39
N ALA A 11 -5.82 48.57 23.44
CA ALA A 11 -5.23 47.92 22.28
C ALA A 11 -5.91 46.57 22.01
N LEU A 12 -6.54 46.42 20.83
CA LEU A 12 -6.91 45.13 20.25
C LEU A 12 -5.71 44.58 19.45
N LEU A 13 -5.20 43.42 19.85
CA LEU A 13 -4.31 42.60 19.04
C LEU A 13 -5.17 41.57 18.29
N GLY A 14 -5.38 41.78 16.98
CA GLY A 14 -6.01 40.80 16.11
C GLY A 14 -4.97 39.77 15.65
N ALA A 15 -5.19 38.50 15.99
CA ALA A 15 -4.43 37.40 15.42
C ALA A 15 -4.99 37.07 14.03
N LEU A 16 -4.15 37.21 13.00
CA LEU A 16 -4.47 36.80 11.63
C LEU A 16 -4.20 35.28 11.53
N LEU A 17 -5.23 34.44 11.67
CA LEU A 17 -5.15 33.04 11.28
C LEU A 17 -5.18 32.97 9.74
N LEU A 18 -4.03 32.71 9.11
CA LEU A 18 -4.01 32.18 7.75
C LEU A 18 -4.48 30.73 7.79
N LEU A 19 -5.76 30.52 7.48
CA LEU A 19 -6.27 29.21 7.07
C LEU A 19 -5.69 28.92 5.68
N ALA A 20 -4.61 28.13 5.63
CA ALA A 20 -4.23 27.47 4.38
C ALA A 20 -5.35 26.47 4.04
N ALA A 21 -6.12 26.74 3.00
CA ALA A 21 -7.04 25.74 2.46
C ALA A 21 -6.22 24.51 2.02
N PRO A 22 -6.65 23.28 2.33
CA PRO A 22 -5.98 22.09 1.77
C PRO A 22 -6.01 22.21 0.25
N ALA A 23 -4.85 22.09 -0.38
CA ALA A 23 -4.75 22.09 -1.83
C ALA A 23 -5.59 20.92 -2.37
N ALA A 24 -6.50 21.21 -3.30
CA ALA A 24 -7.29 20.16 -3.94
C ALA A 24 -6.33 19.19 -4.66
N VAL A 25 -6.40 17.91 -4.29
CA VAL A 25 -5.68 16.84 -4.99
C VAL A 25 -6.14 16.83 -6.44
N ARG A 26 -5.21 17.03 -7.36
CA ARG A 26 -5.41 16.91 -8.81
C ARG A 26 -4.53 15.80 -9.33
N ALA A 27 -4.90 15.11 -10.41
CA ALA A 27 -3.91 14.26 -11.06
C ALA A 27 -2.84 15.14 -11.75
N ALA A 28 -1.58 14.75 -11.64
CA ALA A 28 -0.43 15.38 -12.26
C ALA A 28 -0.07 14.71 -13.60
N SER A 29 -0.09 13.39 -13.59
CA SER A 29 0.37 12.57 -14.71
C SER A 29 -0.26 11.19 -14.68
N PHE A 30 -0.36 10.61 -15.87
CA PHE A 30 -0.83 9.26 -16.11
C PHE A 30 0.19 8.52 -16.96
N VAL A 31 0.68 7.38 -16.49
CA VAL A 31 1.69 6.57 -17.17
C VAL A 31 1.16 5.14 -17.32
N PRO A 32 0.86 4.68 -18.55
CA PRO A 32 0.67 3.25 -18.80
C PRO A 32 1.93 2.48 -18.44
N VAL A 33 1.77 1.32 -17.81
CA VAL A 33 2.87 0.40 -17.55
C VAL A 33 3.06 -0.49 -18.77
N ASP A 34 4.30 -0.59 -19.24
CA ASP A 34 4.67 -1.47 -20.34
C ASP A 34 4.59 -2.93 -19.89
N TYR A 35 4.29 -3.84 -20.83
CA TYR A 35 4.35 -5.27 -20.56
C TYR A 35 5.80 -5.75 -20.38
N LEU A 36 5.98 -6.90 -19.69
CA LEU A 36 7.31 -7.48 -19.46
C LEU A 36 7.88 -8.12 -20.73
N ASP A 37 7.04 -8.73 -21.55
CA ASP A 37 7.40 -9.27 -22.85
C ASP A 37 6.58 -8.58 -23.97
N PRO A 38 7.18 -8.21 -25.11
CA PRO A 38 6.44 -7.66 -26.25
C PRO A 38 5.32 -8.56 -26.80
N LEU A 39 5.35 -9.87 -26.50
CA LEU A 39 4.32 -10.84 -26.87
C LEU A 39 3.16 -10.88 -25.87
N ASP A 40 3.29 -10.27 -24.69
CA ASP A 40 2.23 -10.23 -23.70
C ASP A 40 0.99 -9.50 -24.23
N SER A 41 -0.17 -10.02 -23.83
CA SER A 41 -1.48 -9.54 -24.27
C SER A 41 -2.29 -8.87 -23.16
N TYR A 42 -1.79 -8.94 -21.92
CA TYR A 42 -2.35 -8.26 -20.77
C TYR A 42 -1.28 -8.01 -19.69
N GLY A 43 -1.52 -7.02 -18.84
CA GLY A 43 -0.66 -6.71 -17.70
C GLY A 43 -1.38 -5.93 -16.60
N TYR A 44 -0.87 -6.06 -15.38
CA TYR A 44 -1.43 -5.51 -14.15
C TYR A 44 -0.34 -4.76 -13.37
N ALA A 45 -0.70 -3.63 -12.75
CA ALA A 45 0.05 -3.09 -11.62
C ALA A 45 -0.73 -3.40 -10.34
N LEU A 46 -0.07 -4.10 -9.41
CA LEU A 46 -0.73 -4.79 -8.30
C LEU A 46 -0.39 -4.18 -6.94
N THR A 47 0.81 -3.64 -6.77
CA THR A 47 1.28 -3.03 -5.51
C THR A 47 2.31 -1.93 -5.80
N ILE A 48 2.51 -1.02 -4.85
CA ILE A 48 3.52 0.04 -4.91
C ILE A 48 4.26 0.16 -3.58
N SER A 49 5.58 0.40 -3.62
CA SER A 49 6.38 0.70 -2.43
C SER A 49 5.89 1.96 -1.72
N HIS A 50 6.13 2.05 -0.41
CA HIS A 50 5.70 3.21 0.38
C HIS A 50 6.28 4.55 -0.14
N ASP A 51 7.51 4.53 -0.65
CA ASP A 51 8.15 5.69 -1.29
C ASP A 51 7.67 5.99 -2.73
N GLY A 52 6.78 5.15 -3.26
CA GLY A 52 6.16 5.30 -4.55
C GLY A 52 7.06 5.01 -5.76
N GLN A 53 8.27 4.48 -5.57
CA GLN A 53 9.25 4.34 -6.66
C GLN A 53 9.26 2.98 -7.35
N VAL A 54 8.79 1.93 -6.69
CA VAL A 54 8.77 0.56 -7.22
C VAL A 54 7.33 0.06 -7.25
N VAL A 55 6.89 -0.41 -8.40
CA VAL A 55 5.55 -0.96 -8.61
C VAL A 55 5.67 -2.45 -8.93
N GLY A 56 5.03 -3.31 -8.14
CA GLY A 56 4.93 -4.73 -8.45
C GLY A 56 3.94 -4.95 -9.59
N ILE A 57 4.37 -5.66 -10.64
CA ILE A 57 3.58 -5.86 -11.86
C ILE A 57 3.52 -7.34 -12.23
N ALA A 58 2.50 -7.71 -13.00
CA ALA A 58 2.40 -9.02 -13.60
C ALA A 58 1.88 -8.90 -15.04
N SER A 59 2.44 -9.65 -15.98
CA SER A 59 1.96 -9.69 -17.37
C SER A 59 1.94 -11.11 -17.92
N GLY A 60 1.19 -11.33 -19.00
CA GLY A 60 1.12 -12.65 -19.60
C GLY A 60 0.42 -12.70 -20.95
N THR A 61 0.31 -13.93 -21.47
CA THR A 61 -0.22 -14.22 -22.80
C THR A 61 -1.49 -15.05 -22.73
N ASN A 62 -2.52 -14.63 -23.48
CA ASN A 62 -3.66 -15.50 -23.76
C ASN A 62 -3.26 -16.57 -24.79
N PRO A 63 -3.69 -17.84 -24.65
CA PRO A 63 -4.63 -18.37 -23.66
C PRO A 63 -3.97 -19.03 -22.44
N THR A 64 -2.64 -18.94 -22.30
CA THR A 64 -1.91 -19.73 -21.28
C THR A 64 -2.23 -19.32 -19.85
N SER A 65 -2.72 -18.09 -19.65
CA SER A 65 -3.00 -17.46 -18.35
C SER A 65 -1.81 -17.38 -17.38
N ALA A 66 -0.67 -17.99 -17.73
CA ALA A 66 0.56 -17.94 -16.95
C ALA A 66 1.06 -16.50 -16.90
N GLN A 67 1.08 -15.93 -15.69
CA GLN A 67 1.61 -14.61 -15.43
C GLN A 67 3.09 -14.68 -15.08
N VAL A 68 3.85 -13.71 -15.56
CA VAL A 68 5.23 -13.46 -15.12
C VAL A 68 5.19 -12.25 -14.21
N ALA A 69 5.85 -12.36 -13.06
CA ALA A 69 6.01 -11.25 -12.14
C ALA A 69 7.14 -10.32 -12.60
N GLY A 70 7.00 -9.05 -12.29
CA GLY A 70 7.97 -8.01 -12.58
C GLY A 70 7.89 -6.86 -11.60
N TYR A 71 8.74 -5.87 -11.82
CA TYR A 71 8.63 -4.57 -11.20
C TYR A 71 8.76 -3.46 -12.25
N TRP A 72 8.02 -2.38 -12.05
CA TRP A 72 8.18 -1.15 -12.82
C TRP A 72 8.84 -0.08 -11.96
N THR A 73 9.86 0.56 -12.51
CA THR A 73 10.55 1.68 -11.86
C THR A 73 11.17 2.59 -12.91
N ALA A 74 11.31 3.88 -12.59
CA ALA A 74 11.93 4.87 -13.46
C ALA A 74 11.41 4.89 -14.93
N GLY A 75 10.14 4.54 -15.16
CA GLY A 75 9.54 4.53 -16.49
C GLY A 75 9.73 3.24 -17.28
N SER A 76 10.18 2.14 -16.68
CA SER A 76 10.40 0.87 -17.39
C SER A 76 10.04 -0.36 -16.56
N SER A 77 9.58 -1.39 -17.25
CA SER A 77 9.21 -2.70 -16.68
C SER A 77 10.38 -3.67 -16.72
N HIS A 78 10.57 -4.43 -15.65
CA HIS A 78 11.67 -5.38 -15.47
C HIS A 78 11.13 -6.71 -14.94
N ALA A 79 11.51 -7.82 -15.57
CA ALA A 79 11.07 -9.14 -15.12
C ALA A 79 11.74 -9.54 -13.80
N LEU A 80 10.97 -10.17 -12.91
CA LEU A 80 11.49 -10.83 -11.72
C LEU A 80 11.89 -12.27 -12.08
N ALA A 81 12.91 -12.78 -11.40
CA ALA A 81 13.27 -14.19 -11.53
C ALA A 81 12.14 -15.09 -11.01
N GLY A 82 11.85 -16.17 -11.74
CA GLY A 82 11.01 -17.28 -11.27
C GLY A 82 11.84 -18.46 -10.76
N LEU A 83 11.18 -19.41 -10.11
CA LEU A 83 11.77 -20.71 -9.78
C LEU A 83 11.62 -21.69 -10.95
N ALA A 84 12.65 -22.49 -11.21
CA ALA A 84 12.62 -23.44 -12.32
C ALA A 84 11.52 -24.51 -12.11
N GLY A 85 10.70 -24.73 -13.13
CA GLY A 85 9.57 -25.68 -13.07
C GLY A 85 8.29 -25.09 -12.48
N TRP A 86 8.33 -23.85 -12.01
CA TRP A 86 7.17 -23.11 -11.51
C TRP A 86 6.58 -22.23 -12.61
N VAL A 87 5.30 -21.92 -12.48
CA VAL A 87 4.51 -21.09 -13.37
C VAL A 87 3.75 -20.05 -12.55
N GLU A 88 3.17 -19.05 -13.22
CA GLU A 88 2.27 -18.07 -12.64
C GLU A 88 2.80 -17.37 -11.37
N PHE A 89 3.47 -16.24 -11.57
CA PHE A 89 3.97 -15.41 -10.50
C PHE A 89 3.23 -14.08 -10.44
N ARG A 90 2.84 -13.67 -9.24
CA ARG A 90 2.14 -12.39 -9.01
C ARG A 90 2.68 -11.70 -7.76
N PRO A 91 3.22 -10.47 -7.87
CA PRO A 91 3.54 -9.66 -6.71
C PRO A 91 2.27 -9.03 -6.14
N HIS A 92 2.06 -9.16 -4.84
CA HIS A 92 0.89 -8.65 -4.13
C HIS A 92 1.22 -7.54 -3.13
N GLY A 93 2.45 -7.50 -2.60
CA GLY A 93 2.88 -6.50 -1.63
C GLY A 93 4.32 -6.07 -1.84
N ALA A 94 4.63 -4.83 -1.44
CA ALA A 94 5.96 -4.23 -1.51
C ALA A 94 6.31 -3.59 -0.16
N ASN A 95 7.58 -3.68 0.25
CA ASN A 95 8.04 -3.00 1.45
C ASN A 95 8.30 -1.50 1.19
N ALA A 96 8.85 -0.80 2.18
CA ALA A 96 8.88 0.67 2.16
C ALA A 96 9.68 1.28 0.99
N ASP A 97 10.80 0.65 0.61
CA ASP A 97 11.69 1.09 -0.46
C ASP A 97 11.62 0.20 -1.71
N GLY A 98 10.70 -0.77 -1.72
CA GLY A 98 10.54 -1.73 -2.80
C GLY A 98 11.63 -2.81 -2.88
N SER A 99 12.63 -2.81 -2.00
CA SER A 99 13.69 -3.85 -2.01
C SER A 99 13.18 -5.26 -1.71
N VAL A 100 11.96 -5.39 -1.18
CA VAL A 100 11.27 -6.67 -0.97
C VAL A 100 9.87 -6.60 -1.61
N LEU A 101 9.60 -7.55 -2.50
CA LEU A 101 8.28 -7.82 -3.04
C LEU A 101 7.82 -9.21 -2.56
N VAL A 102 6.54 -9.35 -2.25
CA VAL A 102 5.95 -10.63 -1.80
C VAL A 102 4.77 -10.99 -2.67
N GLY A 103 4.47 -12.28 -2.78
CA GLY A 103 3.37 -12.72 -3.62
C GLY A 103 3.18 -14.22 -3.65
N GLU A 104 2.68 -14.70 -4.79
CA GLU A 104 2.48 -16.11 -5.05
C GLU A 104 3.26 -16.58 -6.28
N GLY A 105 3.65 -17.86 -6.24
CA GLY A 105 4.16 -18.63 -7.36
C GLY A 105 3.51 -20.00 -7.38
N GLN A 106 3.24 -20.56 -8.56
CA GLN A 106 2.56 -21.84 -8.69
C GLN A 106 3.53 -22.95 -9.11
N GLU A 107 3.48 -24.08 -8.41
CA GLU A 107 4.09 -25.33 -8.84
C GLU A 107 3.01 -26.42 -8.95
N SER A 108 2.96 -27.34 -7.98
CA SER A 108 1.86 -28.30 -7.80
C SER A 108 0.69 -27.71 -6.99
N SER A 109 0.97 -26.67 -6.21
CA SER A 109 0.02 -25.82 -5.48
C SER A 109 0.49 -24.36 -5.54
N ASP A 110 -0.31 -23.44 -4.99
CA ASP A 110 0.16 -22.07 -4.72
C ASP A 110 1.18 -22.08 -3.59
N HIS A 111 2.24 -21.30 -3.73
CA HIS A 111 3.26 -21.10 -2.71
C HIS A 111 3.43 -19.61 -2.45
N ALA A 112 3.68 -19.27 -1.19
CA ALA A 112 4.07 -17.93 -0.82
C ALA A 112 5.52 -17.72 -1.24
N VAL A 113 5.80 -16.65 -1.97
CA VAL A 113 7.14 -16.33 -2.46
C VAL A 113 7.56 -14.91 -2.09
N VAL A 114 8.86 -14.70 -1.97
CA VAL A 114 9.46 -13.38 -1.75
C VAL A 114 10.57 -13.15 -2.74
N TRP A 115 10.57 -11.97 -3.36
CA TRP A 115 11.66 -11.42 -4.14
C TRP A 115 12.41 -10.39 -3.30
N ARG A 116 13.71 -10.59 -3.09
CA ARG A 116 14.57 -9.63 -2.35
C ARG A 116 15.66 -9.08 -3.25
N TRP A 117 15.80 -7.76 -3.30
CA TRP A 117 16.85 -7.09 -4.04
C TRP A 117 18.22 -7.44 -3.44
N ASP A 118 19.09 -8.02 -4.26
CA ASP A 118 20.50 -8.19 -3.94
C ASP A 118 21.32 -7.11 -4.63
N ALA A 119 21.88 -6.20 -3.84
CA ALA A 119 22.72 -5.11 -4.34
C ALA A 119 24.03 -5.61 -4.97
N VAL A 120 24.49 -6.81 -4.62
CA VAL A 120 25.71 -7.40 -5.18
C VAL A 120 25.45 -7.91 -6.60
N SER A 121 24.34 -8.62 -6.81
CA SER A 121 23.95 -9.10 -8.14
C SER A 121 23.25 -8.04 -8.99
N GLY A 122 22.72 -6.98 -8.38
CA GLY A 122 21.90 -5.97 -9.04
C GLY A 122 20.57 -6.53 -9.52
N SER A 123 20.00 -7.49 -8.79
CA SER A 123 18.77 -8.17 -9.18
C SER A 123 18.00 -8.76 -7.99
N TYR A 124 16.70 -8.97 -8.17
CA TYR A 124 15.89 -9.67 -7.17
C TYR A 124 16.15 -11.17 -7.15
N GLN A 125 16.34 -11.71 -5.96
CA GLN A 125 16.44 -13.14 -5.68
C GLN A 125 15.10 -13.66 -5.15
N ILE A 126 14.59 -14.74 -5.72
CA ILE A 126 13.33 -15.37 -5.27
C ILE A 126 13.60 -16.41 -4.19
N THR A 127 12.72 -16.47 -3.19
CA THR A 127 12.72 -17.48 -2.12
C THR A 127 11.31 -18.03 -1.94
N ASP A 128 11.17 -19.35 -1.91
CA ASP A 128 9.93 -20.04 -1.50
C ASP A 128 9.80 -19.96 0.03
N LEU A 129 8.68 -19.44 0.53
CA LEU A 129 8.36 -19.42 1.96
C LEU A 129 7.62 -20.69 2.40
N GLY A 130 6.95 -21.38 1.48
CA GLY A 130 6.27 -22.62 1.76
C GLY A 130 5.07 -22.91 0.85
N PRO A 131 4.69 -24.19 0.76
CA PRO A 131 3.54 -24.63 -0.03
C PRO A 131 2.21 -24.26 0.60
N ALA A 132 1.18 -24.22 -0.24
CA ALA A 132 -0.22 -24.07 0.14
C ALA A 132 -0.48 -22.78 0.94
N ASP A 133 0.23 -21.71 0.61
CA ASP A 133 0.08 -20.39 1.19
C ASP A 133 0.18 -19.33 0.08
N ARG A 134 -0.33 -18.13 0.34
CA ARG A 134 -0.12 -16.94 -0.48
C ARG A 134 0.41 -15.83 0.42
N ALA A 135 1.33 -15.01 -0.08
CA ALA A 135 1.77 -13.79 0.60
C ALA A 135 1.09 -12.57 -0.01
N TYR A 136 0.60 -11.67 0.83
CA TYR A 136 -0.12 -10.47 0.42
C TYR A 136 0.50 -9.17 0.93
N GLY A 137 0.93 -9.14 2.20
CA GLY A 137 1.48 -7.93 2.82
C GLY A 137 2.89 -8.15 3.36
N VAL A 138 3.67 -7.08 3.47
CA VAL A 138 5.04 -7.11 4.00
C VAL A 138 5.34 -5.85 4.81
N SER A 139 6.01 -6.00 5.95
CA SER A 139 6.41 -4.86 6.80
C SER A 139 7.40 -3.95 6.07
N GLY A 140 7.53 -2.70 6.54
CA GLY A 140 8.33 -1.68 5.87
C GLY A 140 9.80 -2.06 5.72
N ASP A 141 10.34 -2.83 6.67
CA ASP A 141 11.70 -3.37 6.66
C ASP A 141 11.84 -4.72 5.94
N GLY A 142 10.74 -5.30 5.43
CA GLY A 142 10.75 -6.59 4.73
C GLY A 142 10.90 -7.82 5.63
N SER A 143 10.83 -7.67 6.96
CA SER A 143 11.12 -8.74 7.91
C SER A 143 9.91 -9.64 8.25
N ILE A 144 8.70 -9.09 8.17
CA ILE A 144 7.44 -9.79 8.41
C ILE A 144 6.63 -9.83 7.13
N VAL A 145 6.20 -11.03 6.72
CA VAL A 145 5.31 -11.23 5.57
C VAL A 145 4.01 -11.85 6.07
N VAL A 146 2.86 -11.33 5.62
CA VAL A 146 1.54 -11.84 5.99
C VAL A 146 0.76 -12.34 4.79
N GLY A 147 -0.19 -13.24 5.03
CA GLY A 147 -1.03 -13.79 3.99
C GLY A 147 -2.07 -14.78 4.52
N ASN A 148 -2.37 -15.80 3.73
CA ASN A 148 -3.27 -16.88 4.15
C ASN A 148 -2.82 -18.24 3.63
N ALA A 149 -3.28 -19.27 4.34
CA ALA A 149 -3.15 -20.63 3.86
C ALA A 149 -4.22 -20.97 2.82
N THR A 150 -3.84 -21.71 1.79
CA THR A 150 -4.70 -22.33 0.80
C THR A 150 -4.74 -23.84 1.07
N GLY A 151 -5.86 -24.52 0.76
CA GLY A 151 -5.90 -25.99 0.76
C GLY A 151 -5.97 -26.74 2.11
N ASN A 152 -5.88 -26.09 3.27
CA ASN A 152 -6.17 -26.73 4.57
C ASN A 152 -7.63 -26.47 5.01
N SER A 153 -8.17 -27.29 5.91
CA SER A 153 -9.59 -27.18 6.34
C SER A 153 -9.86 -26.04 7.32
N SER A 154 -8.80 -25.52 7.98
CA SER A 154 -8.90 -24.45 8.98
C SER A 154 -8.46 -23.07 8.47
N GLN A 155 -7.81 -22.97 7.30
CA GLN A 155 -7.32 -21.76 6.62
C GLN A 155 -7.01 -20.61 7.58
N PRO A 156 -5.93 -20.69 8.40
CA PRO A 156 -5.52 -19.55 9.19
C PRO A 156 -4.92 -18.46 8.29
N GLY A 157 -4.93 -17.22 8.78
CA GLY A 157 -4.00 -16.22 8.27
C GLY A 157 -2.57 -16.69 8.58
N THR A 158 -1.61 -16.26 7.78
CA THR A 158 -0.22 -16.67 7.94
C THR A 158 0.64 -15.46 8.19
N ARG A 159 1.67 -15.63 9.01
CA ARG A 159 2.78 -14.69 9.13
C ARG A 159 4.10 -15.44 9.05
N TYR A 160 5.07 -14.84 8.39
CA TYR A 160 6.44 -15.32 8.29
C TYR A 160 7.34 -14.30 8.96
N GLU A 161 8.12 -14.74 9.95
CA GLU A 161 9.06 -13.90 10.70
C GLU A 161 10.30 -14.72 11.03
N ALA A 162 11.48 -14.15 10.80
CA ALA A 162 12.76 -14.84 11.02
C ALA A 162 12.86 -16.23 10.35
N GLY A 163 12.22 -16.40 9.19
CA GLY A 163 12.18 -17.66 8.44
C GLY A 163 11.22 -18.71 8.99
N LEU A 164 10.41 -18.37 9.99
CA LEU A 164 9.42 -19.27 10.60
C LEU A 164 8.01 -18.85 10.20
N ARG A 165 7.20 -19.84 9.83
CA ARG A 165 5.77 -19.68 9.59
C ARG A 165 5.00 -19.78 10.91
N HIS A 166 4.10 -18.84 11.16
CA HIS A 166 3.18 -18.84 12.28
C HIS A 166 1.74 -18.57 11.81
N ASP A 167 0.77 -19.05 12.57
CA ASP A 167 -0.65 -18.84 12.28
C ASP A 167 -1.17 -17.55 12.93
N LEU A 168 -1.91 -16.77 12.16
CA LEU A 168 -2.80 -15.70 12.61
C LEU A 168 -4.20 -16.31 12.78
N LEU A 169 -4.56 -16.54 14.04
CA LEU A 169 -5.77 -17.27 14.39
C LEU A 169 -7.03 -16.44 14.08
N PRO A 170 -8.15 -17.11 13.71
CA PRO A 170 -9.44 -16.46 13.55
C PRO A 170 -10.00 -15.99 14.91
N LEU A 171 -11.08 -15.20 14.87
CA LEU A 171 -11.85 -14.89 16.07
C LEU A 171 -12.36 -16.17 16.74
N GLY A 172 -12.56 -16.11 18.07
CA GLY A 172 -13.05 -17.27 18.82
C GLY A 172 -14.37 -17.82 18.26
N GLY A 173 -14.34 -19.08 17.81
CA GLY A 173 -15.50 -19.78 17.23
C GLY A 173 -15.65 -19.64 15.71
N ASP A 174 -14.84 -18.82 15.05
CA ASP A 174 -14.79 -18.71 13.59
C ASP A 174 -13.91 -19.83 12.99
N ALA A 175 -14.18 -20.21 11.74
CA ALA A 175 -13.61 -21.41 11.11
C ALA A 175 -12.29 -21.17 10.37
N ALA A 176 -12.03 -19.94 9.93
CA ALA A 176 -10.88 -19.59 9.10
C ALA A 176 -10.57 -18.09 9.18
N ALA A 177 -9.37 -17.71 8.75
CA ALA A 177 -8.94 -16.32 8.62
C ALA A 177 -7.97 -16.13 7.44
N GLY A 178 -7.76 -14.89 7.05
CA GLY A 178 -6.71 -14.52 6.11
C GLY A 178 -6.26 -13.11 6.36
N ALA A 179 -4.95 -12.89 6.35
CA ALA A 179 -4.36 -11.55 6.41
C ALA A 179 -4.11 -11.05 4.99
N TYR A 180 -4.42 -9.78 4.74
CA TYR A 180 -4.18 -9.13 3.45
C TYR A 180 -3.04 -8.13 3.51
N ASP A 181 -2.83 -7.46 4.64
CA ASP A 181 -1.85 -6.39 4.72
C ASP A 181 -1.32 -6.18 6.15
N ILE A 182 -0.18 -5.52 6.27
CA ILE A 182 0.52 -5.20 7.52
C ILE A 182 1.17 -3.81 7.46
N ASP A 183 1.13 -3.07 8.57
CA ASP A 183 1.74 -1.75 8.64
C ASP A 183 3.28 -1.79 8.55
N ALA A 184 3.89 -0.61 8.33
CA ALA A 184 5.34 -0.54 8.10
C ALA A 184 6.15 -0.99 9.33
N ALA A 185 5.59 -0.84 10.53
CA ALA A 185 6.22 -1.25 11.78
C ALA A 185 6.11 -2.76 12.06
N GLY A 186 5.29 -3.49 11.30
CA GLY A 186 5.01 -4.91 11.58
C GLY A 186 4.15 -5.13 12.84
N ALA A 187 3.45 -4.10 13.30
CA ALA A 187 2.69 -4.08 14.55
C ALA A 187 1.19 -4.31 14.35
N LEU A 188 0.65 -4.05 13.16
CA LEU A 188 -0.77 -4.16 12.86
C LEU A 188 -0.98 -4.88 11.53
N ALA A 189 -1.53 -6.09 11.57
CA ALA A 189 -2.01 -6.77 10.37
C ALA A 189 -3.54 -6.75 10.28
N VAL A 190 -4.08 -6.78 9.07
CA VAL A 190 -5.51 -6.68 8.80
C VAL A 190 -5.98 -7.75 7.83
N GLY A 191 -7.28 -8.08 7.89
CA GLY A 191 -7.84 -9.11 7.03
C GLY A 191 -9.26 -9.48 7.37
N TRP A 192 -9.54 -10.78 7.36
CA TRP A 192 -10.85 -11.33 7.63
C TRP A 192 -10.82 -12.56 8.53
N SER A 193 -11.95 -12.81 9.20
CA SER A 193 -12.27 -14.04 9.94
C SER A 193 -13.61 -14.58 9.45
N LEU A 194 -13.76 -15.91 9.32
CA LEU A 194 -14.91 -16.57 8.69
C LEU A 194 -15.85 -17.18 9.72
N ALA A 195 -17.01 -16.57 9.89
CA ALA A 195 -18.08 -17.05 10.74
C ALA A 195 -19.18 -17.74 9.92
N GLY A 196 -19.18 -19.08 9.92
CA GLY A 196 -20.04 -19.83 9.02
C GLY A 196 -19.65 -19.55 7.56
N SER A 197 -20.50 -18.82 6.83
CA SER A 197 -20.23 -18.36 5.47
C SER A 197 -19.91 -16.87 5.36
N THR A 198 -19.88 -16.15 6.48
CA THR A 198 -19.74 -14.68 6.50
C THR A 198 -18.33 -14.31 6.95
N LYS A 199 -17.59 -13.60 6.08
CA LYS A 199 -16.33 -12.98 6.47
C LYS A 199 -16.61 -11.72 7.29
N ARG A 200 -15.86 -11.52 8.37
CA ARG A 200 -15.88 -10.33 9.21
C ARG A 200 -14.52 -9.63 9.10
N PRO A 201 -14.47 -8.29 9.04
CA PRO A 201 -13.21 -7.57 9.03
C PRO A 201 -12.53 -7.70 10.40
N VAL A 202 -11.24 -8.02 10.41
CA VAL A 202 -10.45 -8.20 11.64
C VAL A 202 -9.10 -7.52 11.55
N ARG A 203 -8.49 -7.33 12.71
CA ARG A 203 -7.10 -6.93 12.87
C ARG A 203 -6.38 -7.83 13.87
N TRP A 204 -5.08 -8.00 13.67
CA TRP A 204 -4.17 -8.65 14.61
C TRP A 204 -3.15 -7.64 15.14
N ASP A 205 -3.03 -7.58 16.46
CA ASP A 205 -2.10 -6.70 17.17
C ASP A 205 -0.78 -7.43 17.46
N GLY A 206 0.25 -7.15 16.66
CA GLY A 206 1.59 -7.72 16.80
C GLY A 206 2.28 -7.34 18.11
N THR A 207 1.93 -6.19 18.71
CA THR A 207 2.47 -5.75 20.00
C THR A 207 1.88 -6.53 21.18
N ASN A 208 0.72 -7.16 20.95
CA ASN A 208 0.01 -7.98 21.92
C ASN A 208 -0.09 -9.44 21.44
N ASN A 209 1.05 -10.03 21.07
CA ASN A 209 1.17 -11.43 20.69
C ASN A 209 0.17 -11.85 19.58
N TRP A 210 -0.02 -10.98 18.59
CA TRP A 210 -0.93 -11.19 17.47
C TRP A 210 -2.38 -11.47 17.90
N THR A 211 -2.83 -10.80 18.96
CA THR A 211 -4.22 -10.91 19.43
C THR A 211 -5.19 -10.40 18.36
N VAL A 212 -6.15 -11.25 17.98
CA VAL A 212 -7.18 -10.93 16.99
C VAL A 212 -8.35 -10.16 17.61
N SER A 213 -8.84 -9.13 16.92
CA SER A 213 -10.06 -8.42 17.28
C SER A 213 -10.88 -8.06 16.03
N ALA A 214 -12.21 -8.02 16.18
CA ALA A 214 -13.11 -7.59 15.12
C ALA A 214 -13.01 -6.08 14.91
N LEU A 215 -13.10 -5.65 13.66
CA LEU A 215 -13.36 -4.26 13.30
C LEU A 215 -14.87 -4.00 13.28
N ALA A 216 -15.28 -2.75 13.43
CA ALA A 216 -16.69 -2.38 13.37
C ALA A 216 -17.29 -2.72 11.99
N GLU A 217 -18.56 -3.11 11.95
CA GLU A 217 -19.33 -3.36 10.72
C GLU A 217 -20.43 -2.29 10.59
N LEU A 218 -20.84 -1.96 9.36
CA LEU A 218 -21.92 -1.00 9.11
C LEU A 218 -23.22 -1.40 9.79
N ARG A 219 -23.50 -2.70 9.81
CA ARG A 219 -24.61 -3.33 10.51
C ARG A 219 -24.16 -4.69 11.04
N PRO A 220 -24.65 -5.15 12.20
CA PRO A 220 -24.25 -6.44 12.74
C PRO A 220 -24.50 -7.59 11.74
N GLY A 221 -23.45 -8.33 11.40
CA GLY A 221 -23.53 -9.49 10.51
C GLY A 221 -23.60 -9.14 9.02
N ALA A 222 -23.38 -7.87 8.66
CA ALA A 222 -23.25 -7.47 7.26
C ALA A 222 -22.06 -8.14 6.57
N GLY A 223 -21.08 -8.56 7.36
CA GLY A 223 -19.81 -9.08 6.87
C GLY A 223 -18.94 -8.00 6.26
N GLY A 224 -17.76 -8.39 5.82
CA GLY A 224 -16.76 -7.49 5.26
C GLY A 224 -15.35 -8.05 5.37
N MET A 225 -14.39 -7.24 4.90
CA MET A 225 -12.96 -7.55 4.95
C MET A 225 -12.18 -6.24 5.10
N ALA A 226 -11.13 -6.25 5.92
CA ALA A 226 -10.12 -5.22 5.88
C ALA A 226 -9.04 -5.64 4.86
N ARG A 227 -8.74 -4.77 3.90
CA ARG A 227 -7.93 -5.08 2.71
C ARG A 227 -6.54 -4.46 2.76
N GLY A 228 -6.44 -3.23 3.26
CA GLY A 228 -5.17 -2.50 3.36
C GLY A 228 -5.07 -1.73 4.66
N VAL A 229 -3.87 -1.55 5.17
CA VAL A 229 -3.54 -0.76 6.36
C VAL A 229 -2.53 0.31 5.97
N ALA A 230 -2.74 1.54 6.42
CA ALA A 230 -1.80 2.60 6.14
C ALA A 230 -0.42 2.27 6.77
N PRO A 231 0.69 2.67 6.14
CA PRO A 231 2.04 2.37 6.65
C PRO A 231 2.30 2.84 8.09
N ASN A 232 1.60 3.87 8.56
CA ASN A 232 1.66 4.38 9.94
C ASN A 232 0.70 3.69 10.92
N GLY A 233 -0.07 2.69 10.49
CA GLY A 233 -1.07 1.97 11.28
C GLY A 233 -2.31 2.78 11.67
N ALA A 234 -2.45 4.02 11.18
CA ALA A 234 -3.51 4.93 11.64
C ALA A 234 -4.85 4.73 10.94
N TRP A 235 -4.86 4.07 9.79
CA TRP A 235 -6.03 3.88 8.95
C TRP A 235 -6.07 2.47 8.36
N ILE A 236 -7.27 1.97 8.14
CA ILE A 236 -7.53 0.68 7.49
C ILE A 236 -8.57 0.91 6.39
N ALA A 237 -8.36 0.35 5.21
CA ALA A 237 -9.28 0.35 4.08
C ALA A 237 -9.95 -1.02 3.92
N GLY A 238 -11.19 -1.05 3.45
CA GLY A 238 -11.85 -2.30 3.11
C GLY A 238 -13.31 -2.16 2.71
N GLU A 239 -14.10 -3.15 3.11
CA GLU A 239 -15.53 -3.23 2.83
C GLU A 239 -16.33 -3.72 4.04
N SER A 240 -17.58 -3.28 4.13
CA SER A 240 -18.58 -3.86 5.01
C SER A 240 -19.94 -3.90 4.31
N GLY A 241 -20.63 -5.03 4.32
CA GLY A 241 -21.96 -5.15 3.70
C GLY A 241 -22.03 -4.81 2.20
N GLY A 242 -20.91 -4.92 1.48
CA GLY A 242 -20.80 -4.53 0.06
C GLY A 242 -20.53 -3.03 -0.17
N GLN A 243 -20.38 -2.24 0.88
CA GLN A 243 -20.00 -0.83 0.81
C GLN A 243 -18.51 -0.65 1.11
N ALA A 244 -17.86 0.28 0.40
CA ALA A 244 -16.50 0.67 0.72
C ALA A 244 -16.47 1.45 2.03
N VAL A 245 -15.53 1.11 2.90
CA VAL A 245 -15.38 1.74 4.22
C VAL A 245 -13.91 1.98 4.53
N VAL A 246 -13.65 2.89 5.46
CA VAL A 246 -12.37 3.01 6.14
C VAL A 246 -12.57 2.96 7.64
N TRP A 247 -11.58 2.44 8.38
CA TRP A 247 -11.53 2.51 9.83
C TRP A 247 -10.39 3.41 10.27
N ASP A 248 -10.65 4.25 11.28
CA ASP A 248 -9.61 5.05 11.93
C ASP A 248 -8.85 4.26 13.02
N SER A 249 -7.80 4.85 13.57
CA SER A 249 -6.99 4.27 14.65
C SER A 249 -7.78 3.88 15.92
N ALA A 250 -8.92 4.54 16.18
CA ALA A 250 -9.80 4.20 17.30
C ALA A 250 -10.75 3.03 16.97
N GLY A 251 -10.76 2.57 15.72
CA GLY A 251 -11.65 1.52 15.22
C GLY A 251 -13.01 2.03 14.78
N ASN A 252 -13.20 3.35 14.65
CA ASN A 252 -14.44 3.92 14.14
C ASN A 252 -14.55 3.64 12.65
N LEU A 253 -15.71 3.15 12.23
CA LEU A 253 -16.01 2.92 10.83
C LEU A 253 -16.56 4.19 10.18
N ILE A 254 -16.03 4.52 9.00
CA ILE A 254 -16.51 5.58 8.12
C ILE A 254 -17.04 4.92 6.85
N ASP A 255 -18.34 5.08 6.59
CA ASP A 255 -18.96 4.70 5.31
C ASP A 255 -18.54 5.67 4.22
N LEU A 256 -18.00 5.17 3.11
CA LEU A 256 -17.64 6.02 1.96
C LEU A 256 -18.86 6.37 1.10
N GLY A 257 -20.01 5.75 1.34
CA GLY A 257 -21.27 6.03 0.64
C GLY A 257 -21.33 5.45 -0.78
N ILE A 258 -20.47 4.47 -1.08
CA ILE A 258 -20.42 3.79 -2.38
C ILE A 258 -20.39 2.27 -2.19
N ASP A 259 -21.06 1.57 -3.11
CA ASP A 259 -20.91 0.12 -3.22
C ASP A 259 -19.52 -0.19 -3.78
N GLY A 260 -18.89 -1.26 -3.31
CA GLY A 260 -17.53 -1.64 -3.68
C GLY A 260 -16.63 -1.80 -2.46
N TYR A 261 -15.35 -1.55 -2.65
CA TYR A 261 -14.34 -1.68 -1.59
C TYR A 261 -13.22 -0.66 -1.76
N ALA A 262 -12.69 -0.19 -0.64
CA ALA A 262 -11.39 0.49 -0.61
C ALA A 262 -10.29 -0.59 -0.60
N SER A 263 -9.38 -0.53 -1.56
CA SER A 263 -8.27 -1.48 -1.70
C SER A 263 -7.10 -1.11 -0.78
N ALA A 264 -6.75 0.17 -0.73
CA ALA A 264 -5.61 0.68 0.04
C ALA A 264 -5.87 2.08 0.59
N ILE A 265 -5.07 2.48 1.58
CA ILE A 265 -5.13 3.80 2.22
C ILE A 265 -3.74 4.29 2.62
N ALA A 266 -3.45 5.55 2.30
CA ALA A 266 -2.18 6.19 2.61
C ALA A 266 -2.13 6.70 4.06
N SER A 267 -0.92 7.04 4.54
CA SER A 267 -0.70 7.54 5.91
C SER A 267 -1.40 8.87 6.19
N ASN A 268 -1.68 9.64 5.15
CA ASN A 268 -2.42 10.90 5.22
C ASN A 268 -3.96 10.71 5.16
N GLY A 269 -4.45 9.47 5.11
CA GLY A 269 -5.89 9.15 5.08
C GLY A 269 -6.53 9.22 3.68
N VAL A 270 -5.75 9.34 2.60
CA VAL A 270 -6.27 9.20 1.24
C VAL A 270 -6.47 7.72 0.92
N ALA A 271 -7.71 7.33 0.61
CA ALA A 271 -8.06 5.95 0.23
C ALA A 271 -8.30 5.82 -1.26
N VAL A 272 -8.03 4.64 -1.80
CA VAL A 272 -8.33 4.28 -3.18
C VAL A 272 -9.09 2.96 -3.23
N GLY A 273 -9.79 2.72 -4.33
CA GLY A 273 -10.53 1.48 -4.51
C GLY A 273 -11.32 1.44 -5.80
N HIS A 274 -12.29 0.54 -5.82
CA HIS A 274 -13.14 0.28 -6.98
C HIS A 274 -14.62 0.21 -6.56
N THR A 275 -15.49 0.77 -7.40
CA THR A 275 -16.94 0.72 -7.16
C THR A 275 -17.54 -0.63 -7.58
N GLY A 276 -18.53 -1.15 -6.84
CA GLY A 276 -19.25 -2.39 -7.17
C GLY A 276 -20.24 -2.27 -8.34
N GLY A 277 -20.25 -1.14 -9.03
CA GLY A 277 -21.20 -0.78 -10.09
C GLY A 277 -21.23 0.73 -10.31
N ALA A 278 -22.26 1.21 -11.03
CA ALA A 278 -22.49 2.64 -11.27
C ALA A 278 -23.13 3.33 -10.04
N THR A 279 -22.52 3.17 -8.87
CA THR A 279 -22.96 3.80 -7.62
C THR A 279 -22.34 5.20 -7.52
N ALA A 280 -23.09 6.20 -7.05
CA ALA A 280 -22.67 7.62 -7.00
C ALA A 280 -22.34 8.27 -8.37
N GLY A 281 -22.91 7.76 -9.46
CA GLY A 281 -22.86 8.41 -10.78
C GLY A 281 -21.64 8.09 -11.63
N PHE A 282 -20.76 7.18 -11.19
CA PHE A 282 -19.66 6.64 -12.01
C PHE A 282 -19.39 5.18 -11.65
N SER A 283 -18.65 4.48 -12.52
CA SER A 283 -18.14 3.13 -12.27
C SER A 283 -16.63 3.13 -12.48
N GLY A 284 -15.88 2.42 -11.64
CA GLY A 284 -14.43 2.25 -11.78
C GLY A 284 -13.64 2.74 -10.57
N ALA A 285 -12.39 3.14 -10.79
CA ALA A 285 -11.49 3.53 -9.74
C ALA A 285 -11.90 4.85 -9.07
N PHE A 286 -11.78 4.91 -7.75
CA PHE A 286 -12.06 6.12 -6.98
C PHE A 286 -10.88 6.52 -6.09
N VAL A 287 -10.89 7.80 -5.70
CA VAL A 287 -10.09 8.36 -4.60
C VAL A 287 -11.05 8.94 -3.57
N TRP A 288 -10.80 8.67 -2.30
CA TRP A 288 -11.50 9.28 -1.19
C TRP A 288 -10.53 10.01 -0.27
N ASP A 289 -10.96 11.16 0.25
CA ASP A 289 -10.37 11.77 1.42
C ASP A 289 -11.47 12.43 2.26
N ALA A 290 -11.18 12.68 3.55
CA ALA A 290 -12.17 13.22 4.49
C ALA A 290 -12.69 14.61 4.12
N THR A 291 -11.96 15.39 3.32
CA THR A 291 -12.34 16.75 2.92
C THR A 291 -13.28 16.74 1.71
N ASN A 292 -12.98 15.90 0.73
CA ASN A 292 -13.61 15.93 -0.59
C ASN A 292 -14.57 14.76 -0.83
N GLY A 293 -14.58 13.75 0.04
CA GLY A 293 -15.36 12.53 -0.15
C GLY A 293 -14.87 11.71 -1.34
N VAL A 294 -15.72 10.80 -1.81
CA VAL A 294 -15.42 9.92 -2.95
C VAL A 294 -15.46 10.72 -4.25
N ARG A 295 -14.41 10.57 -5.06
CA ARG A 295 -14.31 11.15 -6.40
C ARG A 295 -13.85 10.09 -7.41
N SER A 296 -14.34 10.20 -8.64
CA SER A 296 -13.84 9.38 -9.75
C SER A 296 -12.39 9.72 -10.05
N LEU A 297 -11.50 8.72 -10.00
CA LEU A 297 -10.08 8.91 -10.37
C LEU A 297 -9.95 9.28 -11.84
N TRP A 298 -10.80 8.69 -12.69
CA TRP A 298 -10.86 9.04 -14.10
C TRP A 298 -11.23 10.51 -14.33
N GLN A 299 -12.26 11.03 -13.66
CA GLN A 299 -12.64 12.44 -13.83
C GLN A 299 -11.53 13.39 -13.35
N LEU A 300 -10.84 13.07 -12.26
CA LEU A 300 -9.69 13.85 -11.79
C LEU A 300 -8.54 13.92 -12.83
N LEU A 301 -8.34 12.85 -13.61
CA LEU A 301 -7.35 12.80 -14.69
C LEU A 301 -7.78 13.62 -15.90
N VAL A 302 -9.06 13.54 -16.28
CA VAL A 302 -9.64 14.35 -17.37
C VAL A 302 -9.54 15.83 -17.04
N ASP A 303 -9.92 16.22 -15.82
CA ASP A 303 -9.86 17.61 -15.37
C ASP A 303 -8.41 18.15 -15.30
N ALA A 304 -7.44 17.25 -15.14
CA ALA A 304 -6.01 17.57 -15.21
C ALA A 304 -5.45 17.65 -16.64
N GLY A 305 -6.24 17.33 -17.67
CA GLY A 305 -5.83 17.40 -19.07
C GLY A 305 -5.24 16.11 -19.64
N VAL A 306 -5.38 14.97 -18.97
CA VAL A 306 -5.02 13.65 -19.55
C VAL A 306 -5.94 13.36 -20.74
N SER A 307 -5.37 13.05 -21.91
CA SER A 307 -6.12 12.86 -23.15
C SER A 307 -7.08 11.66 -23.08
N THR A 308 -8.30 11.86 -23.58
CA THR A 308 -9.52 11.15 -23.15
C THR A 308 -10.03 10.10 -24.15
N SER A 309 -9.18 9.30 -24.80
CA SER A 309 -9.73 8.40 -25.83
C SER A 309 -10.64 7.30 -25.26
N GLN A 310 -10.43 6.80 -24.03
CA GLN A 310 -11.31 5.87 -23.29
C GLN A 310 -10.99 5.87 -21.78
N PRO A 311 -11.95 5.54 -20.86
CA PRO A 311 -11.62 5.32 -19.46
C PRO A 311 -10.65 4.15 -19.32
N PHE A 312 -9.40 4.46 -18.97
CA PHE A 312 -8.33 3.47 -18.79
C PHE A 312 -8.23 2.96 -17.35
N VAL A 313 -8.93 3.61 -16.41
CA VAL A 313 -8.66 3.51 -14.98
C VAL A 313 -9.79 2.76 -14.28
N ASP A 314 -9.79 1.44 -14.45
CA ASP A 314 -10.86 0.57 -13.94
C ASP A 314 -10.64 0.24 -12.46
N PHE A 315 -9.45 -0.23 -12.08
CA PHE A 315 -9.16 -0.71 -10.73
C PHE A 315 -7.94 0.01 -10.15
N ALA A 316 -8.12 0.75 -9.04
CA ALA A 316 -7.00 1.19 -8.22
C ALA A 316 -6.66 0.08 -7.21
N THR A 317 -5.44 -0.45 -7.29
CA THR A 317 -5.00 -1.60 -6.49
C THR A 317 -4.25 -1.18 -5.24
N ASP A 318 -3.45 -0.10 -5.32
CA ASP A 318 -2.59 0.32 -4.21
C ASP A 318 -2.21 1.81 -4.29
N ILE A 319 -1.70 2.38 -3.19
CA ILE A 319 -1.31 3.79 -3.06
C ILE A 319 -0.04 3.97 -2.21
N SER A 320 0.86 4.87 -2.61
CA SER A 320 2.06 5.21 -1.83
C SER A 320 1.72 5.82 -0.47
N ALA A 321 2.67 5.75 0.48
CA ALA A 321 2.43 6.14 1.88
C ALA A 321 2.05 7.63 2.03
N ASP A 322 2.56 8.47 1.16
CA ASP A 322 2.28 9.91 1.11
C ASP A 322 0.97 10.26 0.36
N GLY A 323 0.30 9.26 -0.23
CA GLY A 323 -0.93 9.41 -0.97
C GLY A 323 -0.77 10.06 -2.35
N THR A 324 0.45 10.16 -2.89
CA THR A 324 0.71 10.86 -4.15
C THR A 324 0.72 9.95 -5.38
N ARG A 325 1.01 8.66 -5.22
CA ARG A 325 1.07 7.71 -6.34
C ARG A 325 0.07 6.59 -6.16
N ILE A 326 -0.76 6.39 -7.16
CA ILE A 326 -1.76 5.32 -7.22
C ILE A 326 -1.40 4.41 -8.36
N VAL A 327 -1.52 3.10 -8.13
CA VAL A 327 -1.33 2.09 -9.17
C VAL A 327 -2.60 1.29 -9.37
N GLY A 328 -2.68 0.64 -10.52
CA GLY A 328 -3.84 -0.13 -10.88
C GLY A 328 -3.79 -0.65 -12.29
N TYR A 329 -4.93 -1.09 -12.79
CA TYR A 329 -5.07 -1.55 -14.17
C TYR A 329 -6.43 -1.18 -14.75
N GLY A 330 -6.54 -1.24 -16.07
CA GLY A 330 -7.79 -1.14 -16.80
C GLY A 330 -7.56 -1.44 -18.27
N ARG A 331 -8.45 -0.98 -19.15
CA ARG A 331 -8.42 -1.35 -20.57
C ARG A 331 -7.83 -0.24 -21.44
N ASN A 332 -6.84 -0.60 -22.26
CA ASN A 332 -6.26 0.33 -23.24
C ASN A 332 -7.12 0.47 -24.51
N ALA A 333 -6.71 1.33 -25.44
CA ALA A 333 -7.45 1.57 -26.68
C ALA A 333 -7.62 0.33 -27.58
N ALA A 334 -6.76 -0.67 -27.41
CA ALA A 334 -6.85 -1.97 -28.08
C ALA A 334 -7.71 -2.99 -27.28
N ASN A 335 -8.33 -2.56 -26.18
CA ASN A 335 -9.12 -3.36 -25.24
C ASN A 335 -8.32 -4.44 -24.49
N ASN A 336 -6.99 -4.30 -24.44
CA ASN A 336 -6.13 -5.15 -23.63
C ASN A 336 -6.06 -4.61 -22.20
N VAL A 337 -5.98 -5.50 -21.22
CA VAL A 337 -5.77 -5.09 -19.83
C VAL A 337 -4.34 -4.60 -19.68
N GLN A 338 -4.16 -3.41 -19.13
CA GLN A 338 -2.85 -2.79 -18.97
C GLN A 338 -2.76 -2.09 -17.61
N GLY A 339 -1.62 -2.24 -16.95
CA GLY A 339 -1.30 -1.54 -15.72
C GLY A 339 -1.11 -0.04 -15.94
N TRP A 340 -1.29 0.75 -14.89
CA TRP A 340 -1.03 2.19 -14.92
C TRP A 340 -0.49 2.68 -13.59
N VAL A 341 0.19 3.83 -13.66
CA VAL A 341 0.63 4.63 -12.52
C VAL A 341 0.07 6.04 -12.69
N VAL A 342 -0.61 6.54 -11.67
CA VAL A 342 -1.07 7.93 -11.56
C VAL A 342 -0.24 8.63 -10.51
N THR A 343 0.20 9.85 -10.79
CA THR A 343 0.72 10.77 -9.78
C THR A 343 -0.30 11.88 -9.55
N LEU A 344 -0.53 12.26 -8.30
CA LEU A 344 -1.41 13.34 -7.88
C LEU A 344 -0.60 14.58 -7.51
N ASP A 345 -0.90 15.72 -8.12
CA ASP A 345 -0.43 17.05 -7.73
C ASP A 345 -1.17 17.51 -6.46
N GLY A 346 -0.43 17.94 -5.45
CA GLY A 346 -0.99 18.58 -4.26
C GLY A 346 -0.37 18.19 -2.92
N ALA A 347 0.43 17.13 -2.86
CA ALA A 347 1.29 16.84 -1.70
C ALA A 347 2.74 17.17 -2.09
N GLY A 348 3.38 18.02 -1.27
CA GLY A 348 4.65 18.70 -1.52
C GLY A 348 5.59 18.03 -2.52
N SER A 349 5.75 18.66 -3.68
CA SER A 349 6.68 18.27 -4.73
C SER A 349 8.13 18.47 -4.28
N GLY A 350 8.65 17.47 -3.55
CA GLY A 350 10.08 17.23 -3.37
C GLY A 350 10.65 16.60 -4.64
N SER A 351 11.67 17.26 -5.19
CA SER A 351 12.44 16.84 -6.36
C SER A 351 12.75 15.34 -6.40
N LEU A 352 12.43 14.70 -7.54
CA LEU A 352 12.84 13.36 -7.94
C LEU A 352 14.36 13.33 -8.17
N ALA A 353 15.12 13.21 -7.09
CA ALA A 353 16.47 12.66 -7.15
C ALA A 353 16.40 11.26 -6.53
N VAL A 354 16.52 10.24 -7.39
CA VAL A 354 16.65 8.83 -7.03
C VAL A 354 17.94 8.64 -6.23
N PRO A 355 17.93 8.23 -4.96
CA PRO A 355 18.95 7.31 -4.49
C PRO A 355 18.55 5.92 -5.02
N GLU A 356 19.49 5.16 -5.58
CA GLU A 356 19.32 3.71 -5.68
C GLU A 356 18.81 3.17 -4.33
N PRO A 357 17.96 2.10 -4.29
CA PRO A 357 17.46 1.53 -3.04
C PRO A 357 18.63 1.38 -2.06
N ARG A 358 18.59 2.17 -0.98
CA ARG A 358 19.79 2.51 -0.21
C ARG A 358 20.25 1.28 0.57
N ALA A 359 21.17 0.51 0.02
CA ALA A 359 21.96 -0.49 0.74
C ALA A 359 22.98 0.15 1.73
N GLY A 360 22.70 1.33 2.30
CA GLY A 360 23.71 2.17 2.93
C GLY A 360 23.20 3.03 4.08
N ALA A 361 22.82 2.39 5.19
CA ALA A 361 22.75 3.05 6.49
C ALA A 361 23.56 2.29 7.57
N VAL A 362 24.71 1.73 7.19
CA VAL A 362 25.78 1.33 8.12
C VAL A 362 27.04 2.13 7.80
N ALA A 363 26.93 3.45 7.80
CA ALA A 363 28.10 4.34 7.73
C ALA A 363 27.79 5.77 8.24
N ALA A 364 27.03 5.91 9.34
CA ALA A 364 26.85 7.22 9.98
C ALA A 364 26.77 7.18 11.51
N LEU A 365 27.25 6.09 12.15
CA LEU A 365 27.42 6.02 13.61
C LEU A 365 28.84 5.65 14.06
N ALA A 366 29.84 5.77 13.18
CA ALA A 366 31.25 5.49 13.50
C ALA A 366 32.17 6.73 13.45
N ALA A 367 31.66 7.91 13.04
CA ALA A 367 32.48 9.13 12.94
C ALA A 367 32.31 10.13 14.10
N LEU A 368 31.59 9.76 15.18
CA LEU A 368 31.42 10.60 16.37
C LEU A 368 32.03 10.03 17.66
N LEU A 369 32.93 9.04 17.57
CA LEU A 369 33.59 8.46 18.76
C LEU A 369 35.11 8.22 18.66
N VAL A 370 35.83 8.83 17.71
CA VAL A 370 37.31 8.73 17.64
C VAL A 370 37.99 10.10 17.47
N LEU A 371 37.46 11.15 18.10
CA LEU A 371 38.17 12.44 18.26
C LEU A 371 38.20 12.94 19.72
N ARG A 372 38.26 12.00 20.68
CA ARG A 372 38.67 12.27 22.07
C ARG A 372 39.59 11.18 22.61
N SER A 373 40.75 10.98 21.97
CA SER A 373 41.83 10.17 22.55
C SER A 373 43.22 10.43 21.95
N CYS A 374 43.48 11.63 21.39
CA CYS A 374 44.82 12.06 20.99
C CYS A 374 45.06 13.54 21.40
N ALA A 375 44.95 13.82 22.69
CA ALA A 375 45.46 15.07 23.28
C ALA A 375 45.84 14.81 24.73
N GLY A 376 47.05 14.31 24.94
CA GLY A 376 47.61 14.18 26.28
C GLY A 376 48.59 13.03 26.41
N PHE A 377 49.77 13.12 25.79
CA PHE A 377 51.01 12.55 26.32
C PHE A 377 52.20 12.99 25.46
N ALA A 378 52.75 14.18 25.74
CA ALA A 378 54.12 14.55 25.38
C ALA A 378 54.50 15.88 26.07
N ALA A 379 55.12 15.82 27.25
CA ALA A 379 56.24 16.67 27.70
C ALA A 379 56.45 16.51 29.21
N ALA A 380 57.33 15.58 29.59
CA ALA A 380 58.04 15.63 30.86
C ALA A 380 59.47 15.14 30.61
N ARG A 381 60.33 16.09 30.22
CA ARG A 381 61.78 16.09 30.42
C ARG A 381 62.19 17.56 30.53
N ASP A 382 62.26 18.03 31.76
CA ASP A 382 63.46 18.60 32.36
C ASP A 382 63.40 18.34 33.87
#